data_AF-A0A6N4GXB9-F1
#
_entry.id   AF-A0A6N4GXB9-F1
#
_cell.length_a   1.000
_cell.length_b   1.000
_cell.length_c   1.000
_cell.angle_alpha   90.00
_cell.angle_beta   90.00
_cell.angle_gamma   90.00
#
_symmetry.space_group_name_H-M   'P 1'
#
loop_
_entity.id
_entity.type
_entity.pdbx_description
1 polymer ?
#
loop_
_entity_poly.entity_id
_entity_poly.type
_entity_poly.pdbx_seq_one_letter_code
_entity_poly.pdbx_strand_id
1 'polypeptide(L)'
;MKFIARFLYVPLAGLLVLTSCAKEETESYDKFENQALEAWMTQHRSDLVENLQSEGLYYIDLLDAGDLASDPINTEDIWVSFDFSGRDLSGNIILTRNADDAVLAGSFSKYTHYVPFYRYCGSENSGLMEGTWLAMRRTLTLGDTYFRNNKDRLGITSPEVTLRYGSKIRLYMPSSVVGNGVEGTGGYEGQEGYSLSSKRPFIVTMEIRDTVSNPLEREGTDVDDFCELNGGLQIYSKGDDDTPATEVPEDPEDPEHPYSETSKRWVSACDSIPQVYVNVRYNPAEPGDQLSFPAPYHVGYEPYVSEASVRDIDMQIAEALKKRFHGEGDDYEKYEGVKKLEADSVTLEGTAKIWYIGRFLDGFIFDTNIDEVKKIIYGEVAQTGTALEYTPSSGGMIQAFYYAIPNLKFGQWAELITTSTNAYGSSGKSGSSSSSTSGSSGYSSSYLDYLNYLNYANSYYGSGGYYGGYYGGYYGSYYGGYYDSMYGSGYDSSSTGTTVTTITTEIPSFTPLIFQLYIEPED
;
A
#
# COMPACT_ATOMS: atom_id res chain seq x y z
N MET A 1 13.97 78.03 54.45
CA MET A 1 12.93 79.05 54.65
C MET A 1 11.60 78.48 54.19
N LYS A 2 10.64 78.36 55.14
CA LYS A 2 9.17 78.18 55.00
C LYS A 2 8.63 76.93 54.29
N PHE A 3 7.60 76.20 54.74
CA PHE A 3 6.79 76.13 55.98
C PHE A 3 5.95 74.82 55.89
N ILE A 4 5.99 74.00 56.95
CA ILE A 4 4.87 73.32 57.67
C ILE A 4 3.85 72.33 57.02
N ALA A 5 3.70 71.19 57.73
CA ALA A 5 2.50 70.33 58.00
C ALA A 5 1.94 69.41 56.90
N ARG A 6 1.31 68.26 57.18
CA ARG A 6 1.30 67.21 58.23
C ARG A 6 0.24 66.19 57.73
N PHE A 7 0.47 64.89 57.93
CA PHE A 7 -0.51 63.81 58.19
C PHE A 7 -1.45 63.26 57.07
N LEU A 8 -1.15 62.01 56.68
CA LEU A 8 -1.93 60.75 56.85
C LEU A 8 -3.17 60.39 55.99
N TYR A 9 -3.13 59.10 55.57
CA TYR A 9 -4.18 58.10 55.24
C TYR A 9 -4.44 57.71 53.76
N VAL A 10 -4.32 56.40 53.55
CA VAL A 10 -4.52 55.53 52.37
C VAL A 10 -6.02 55.13 52.29
N PRO A 11 -6.51 54.35 51.29
CA PRO A 11 -6.67 54.52 49.84
C PRO A 11 -8.17 54.62 49.45
N LEU A 12 -8.53 54.91 48.19
CA LEU A 12 -9.79 54.37 47.64
C LEU A 12 -9.75 54.25 46.12
N ALA A 13 -10.03 53.02 45.68
CA ALA A 13 -10.22 52.63 44.30
C ALA A 13 -11.32 53.48 43.63
N GLY A 14 -11.04 53.97 42.42
CA GLY A 14 -11.99 54.64 41.56
C GLY A 14 -11.70 54.29 40.12
N LEU A 15 -12.49 53.36 39.58
CA LEU A 15 -12.56 52.99 38.17
C LEU A 15 -12.55 54.22 37.26
N LEU A 16 -11.60 54.27 36.33
CA LEU A 16 -11.76 54.98 35.05
C LEU A 16 -11.17 54.10 33.94
N VAL A 17 -12.02 53.22 33.42
CA VAL A 17 -11.84 52.57 32.13
C VAL A 17 -12.46 53.51 31.10
N LEU A 18 -11.64 54.12 30.24
CA LEU A 18 -12.05 54.60 28.91
C LEU A 18 -10.94 54.32 27.90
N THR A 19 -11.04 53.12 27.32
CA THR A 19 -10.94 52.84 25.87
C THR A 19 -9.75 53.43 25.12
N SER A 20 -8.60 52.76 25.22
CA SER A 20 -7.71 52.64 24.06
C SER A 20 -8.37 51.65 23.11
N CYS A 21 -8.97 52.12 22.03
CA CYS A 21 -9.29 51.28 20.89
C CYS A 21 -7.97 50.86 20.22
N ALA A 22 -7.26 49.92 20.85
CA ALA A 22 -6.38 49.04 20.10
C ALA A 22 -7.32 48.20 19.24
N LYS A 23 -7.35 48.51 17.94
CA LYS A 23 -7.97 47.66 16.95
C LYS A 23 -7.16 46.36 17.00
N GLU A 24 -7.65 45.36 17.74
CA GLU A 24 -7.13 44.00 17.65
C GLU A 24 -7.46 43.54 16.23
N GLU A 25 -6.58 43.85 15.28
CA GLU A 25 -6.50 43.05 14.07
C GLU A 25 -5.96 41.70 14.53
N THR A 26 -6.88 40.77 14.75
CA THR A 26 -6.60 39.35 14.81
C THR A 26 -6.10 38.94 13.42
N GLU A 27 -4.84 39.29 13.12
CA GLU A 27 -4.14 38.76 11.96
C GLU A 27 -4.18 37.23 12.09
N SER A 28 -4.70 36.56 11.05
CA SER A 28 -4.88 35.11 11.11
C SER A 28 -3.51 34.44 11.20
N TYR A 29 -3.45 33.33 11.94
CA TYR A 29 -2.24 32.52 12.07
C TYR A 29 -1.58 32.22 10.71
N ASP A 30 -2.41 31.88 9.72
CA ASP A 30 -1.96 31.55 8.36
C ASP A 30 -1.22 32.71 7.70
N LYS A 31 -1.65 33.96 7.96
CA LYS A 31 -0.96 35.15 7.44
C LYS A 31 0.46 35.26 8.02
N PHE A 32 0.61 35.05 9.33
CA PHE A 32 1.93 35.08 9.97
C PHE A 32 2.82 33.92 9.53
N GLU A 33 2.26 32.71 9.38
CA GLU A 33 3.01 31.56 8.89
C GLU A 33 3.53 31.80 7.46
N ASN A 34 2.67 32.30 6.58
CA ASN A 34 3.06 32.59 5.19
C ASN A 34 4.18 33.64 5.13
N GLN A 35 4.10 34.70 5.95
CA GLN A 35 5.18 35.70 6.05
C GLN A 35 6.47 35.11 6.60
N ALA A 36 6.38 34.21 7.59
CA ALA A 36 7.54 33.53 8.14
C ALA A 36 8.18 32.58 7.12
N LEU A 37 7.38 31.86 6.35
CA LEU A 37 7.86 30.99 5.27
C LEU A 37 8.50 31.81 4.15
N GLU A 38 7.90 32.92 3.73
CA GLU A 38 8.48 33.84 2.74
C GLU A 38 9.84 34.40 3.20
N ALA A 39 9.95 34.80 4.47
CA ALA A 39 11.21 35.26 5.04
C ALA A 39 12.26 34.14 5.06
N TRP A 40 11.86 32.91 5.42
CA TRP A 40 12.74 31.75 5.38
C TRP A 40 13.22 31.45 3.96
N MET A 41 12.32 31.49 2.98
CA MET A 41 12.63 31.30 1.55
C MET A 41 13.58 32.39 1.06
N THR A 42 13.35 33.65 1.41
CA THR A 42 14.25 34.76 1.05
C THR A 42 15.65 34.55 1.59
N GLN A 43 15.79 34.00 2.79
CA GLN A 43 17.09 33.76 3.42
C GLN A 43 17.81 32.51 2.87
N HIS A 44 17.08 31.43 2.60
CA HIS A 44 17.69 30.12 2.32
C HIS A 44 17.57 29.67 0.86
N ARG A 45 16.56 30.17 0.14
CA ARG A 45 16.21 29.80 -1.24
C ARG A 45 15.75 31.02 -2.04
N SER A 46 16.53 32.10 -1.99
CA SER A 46 16.22 33.37 -2.69
C SER A 46 16.01 33.19 -4.20
N ASP A 47 16.60 32.14 -4.78
CA ASP A 47 16.45 31.71 -6.17
C ASP A 47 15.04 31.23 -6.54
N LEU A 48 14.23 30.84 -5.54
CA LEU A 48 12.90 30.27 -5.72
C LEU A 48 11.76 31.20 -5.28
N VAL A 49 12.04 32.40 -4.76
CA VAL A 49 10.99 33.28 -4.22
C VAL A 49 9.97 33.67 -5.30
N GLU A 50 10.42 33.82 -6.55
CA GLU A 50 9.55 34.07 -7.71
C GLU A 50 8.77 32.83 -8.18
N ASN A 51 9.06 31.64 -7.65
CA ASN A 51 8.34 30.39 -7.94
C ASN A 51 7.17 30.15 -6.96
N LEU A 52 6.66 31.19 -6.31
CA LEU A 52 5.47 31.11 -5.45
C LEU A 52 4.22 30.79 -6.29
N GLN A 53 3.49 29.75 -5.90
CA GLN A 53 2.21 29.42 -6.51
C GLN A 53 1.07 30.16 -5.81
N SER A 54 0.19 30.82 -6.57
CA SER A 54 -0.88 31.65 -6.01
C SER A 54 -1.96 30.83 -5.28
N GLU A 55 -2.23 29.62 -5.76
CA GLU A 55 -3.13 28.68 -5.11
C GLU A 55 -2.32 27.84 -4.12
N GLY A 56 -2.65 27.93 -2.83
CA GLY A 56 -1.96 27.21 -1.75
C GLY A 56 -0.72 27.91 -1.18
N LEU A 57 -0.20 28.95 -1.83
CA LEU A 57 0.93 29.78 -1.34
C LEU A 57 2.20 28.97 -1.00
N TYR A 58 2.46 27.92 -1.78
CA TYR A 58 3.67 27.10 -1.69
C TYR A 58 4.69 27.48 -2.77
N TYR A 59 5.97 27.17 -2.54
CA TYR A 59 7.03 27.39 -3.51
C TYR A 59 7.48 26.07 -4.13
N ILE A 60 7.91 26.13 -5.39
CA ILE A 60 8.37 24.96 -6.13
C ILE A 60 9.81 25.11 -6.63
N ASP A 61 10.57 24.03 -6.48
CA ASP A 61 11.85 23.77 -7.13
C ASP A 61 11.65 22.63 -8.16
N LEU A 62 11.80 22.92 -9.44
CA LEU A 62 11.77 21.90 -10.49
C LEU A 62 13.17 21.31 -10.64
N LEU A 63 13.36 20.13 -10.05
CA LEU A 63 14.65 19.42 -10.04
C LEU A 63 14.88 18.71 -11.37
N ASP A 64 13.84 18.05 -11.88
CA ASP A 64 13.81 17.43 -13.20
C ASP A 64 12.42 17.63 -13.82
N ALA A 65 12.38 17.98 -15.11
CA ALA A 65 11.12 18.13 -15.84
C ALA A 65 10.46 16.78 -16.16
N GLY A 66 11.22 15.68 -16.08
CA GLY A 66 10.75 14.35 -16.46
C GLY A 66 10.74 14.14 -17.96
N ASP A 67 10.02 13.11 -18.39
CA ASP A 67 9.87 12.82 -19.81
C ASP A 67 8.88 13.79 -20.47
N LEU A 68 9.40 14.74 -21.24
CA LEU A 68 8.61 15.74 -21.96
C LEU A 68 7.80 15.13 -23.12
N ALA A 69 8.09 13.90 -23.54
CA ALA A 69 7.30 13.20 -24.54
C ALA A 69 6.07 12.50 -23.93
N SER A 70 6.10 12.19 -22.63
CA SER A 70 4.96 11.62 -21.89
C SER A 70 3.87 12.66 -21.67
N ASP A 71 2.61 12.23 -21.56
CA ASP A 71 1.48 13.13 -21.32
C ASP A 71 1.54 13.77 -19.91
N PRO A 72 0.98 14.99 -19.73
CA PRO A 72 0.84 15.58 -18.41
C PRO A 72 -0.10 14.77 -17.53
N ILE A 73 0.22 14.66 -16.24
CA ILE A 73 -0.62 13.89 -15.30
C ILE A 73 -1.93 14.59 -14.92
N ASN A 74 -2.13 15.84 -15.33
CA ASN A 74 -3.29 16.65 -14.96
C ASN A 74 -4.44 16.65 -15.98
N THR A 75 -4.33 15.86 -17.06
CA THR A 75 -5.32 15.85 -18.15
C THR A 75 -6.56 15.03 -17.85
N GLU A 76 -6.42 13.96 -17.06
CA GLU A 76 -7.49 13.05 -16.69
C GLU A 76 -7.34 12.59 -15.23
N ASP A 77 -8.37 11.96 -14.70
CA ASP A 77 -8.33 11.34 -13.39
C ASP A 77 -7.53 10.05 -13.47
N ILE A 78 -6.46 9.95 -12.68
CA ILE A 78 -5.43 8.92 -12.86
C ILE A 78 -4.87 8.46 -11.51
N TRP A 79 -4.35 7.24 -11.45
CA TRP A 79 -3.55 6.77 -10.32
C TRP A 79 -2.08 7.11 -10.56
N VAL A 80 -1.43 7.64 -9.55
CA VAL A 80 -0.04 8.10 -9.63
C VAL A 80 0.81 7.34 -8.63
N SER A 81 1.89 6.75 -9.13
CA SER A 81 2.97 6.23 -8.31
C SER A 81 4.03 7.30 -8.14
N PHE A 82 4.45 7.63 -6.91
CA PHE A 82 5.45 8.66 -6.67
C PHE A 82 6.29 8.42 -5.41
N ASP A 83 7.60 8.67 -5.53
CA ASP A 83 8.48 8.69 -4.37
C ASP A 83 8.19 9.91 -3.50
N PHE A 84 8.45 9.80 -2.21
CA PHE A 84 8.15 10.88 -1.27
C PHE A 84 9.11 10.89 -0.09
N SER A 85 9.70 12.04 0.16
CA SER A 85 10.46 12.33 1.38
C SER A 85 10.13 13.74 1.87
N GLY A 86 9.57 13.80 3.08
CA GLY A 86 9.11 14.98 3.76
C GLY A 86 10.01 15.38 4.93
N ARG A 87 10.32 16.68 5.03
CA ARG A 87 11.23 17.25 6.02
C ARG A 87 10.66 18.53 6.63
N ASP A 88 11.02 18.82 7.88
CA ASP A 88 10.78 20.14 8.45
C ASP A 88 11.73 21.20 7.85
N LEU A 89 11.53 22.48 8.20
CA LEU A 89 12.41 23.57 7.73
C LEU A 89 13.85 23.50 8.27
N SER A 90 14.11 22.68 9.29
CA SER A 90 15.48 22.42 9.78
C SER A 90 16.17 21.29 9.01
N GLY A 91 15.45 20.61 8.11
CA GLY A 91 15.95 19.51 7.30
C GLY A 91 15.80 18.13 7.95
N ASN A 92 15.16 18.04 9.12
CA ASN A 92 14.91 16.77 9.79
C ASN A 92 13.89 15.96 8.98
N ILE A 93 14.16 14.66 8.80
CA ILE A 93 13.25 13.75 8.10
C ILE A 93 12.05 13.50 9.01
N ILE A 94 10.86 13.81 8.49
CA ILE A 94 9.60 13.61 9.18
C ILE A 94 8.89 12.38 8.66
N LEU A 95 8.91 12.14 7.34
CA LEU A 95 8.24 11.04 6.64
C LEU A 95 9.04 10.69 5.39
N THR A 96 9.30 9.41 5.11
CA THR A 96 9.99 9.02 3.87
C THR A 96 9.62 7.63 3.38
N ARG A 97 9.60 7.47 2.07
CA ARG A 97 9.52 6.20 1.33
C ARG A 97 10.85 5.72 0.79
N ASN A 98 11.86 6.57 0.89
CA ASN A 98 13.21 6.23 0.54
C ASN A 98 13.90 5.58 1.76
N ALA A 99 14.38 4.35 1.56
CA ALA A 99 15.01 3.58 2.63
C ALA A 99 16.34 4.17 3.10
N ASP A 100 17.14 4.79 2.23
CA ASP A 100 18.38 5.46 2.63
C ASP A 100 18.08 6.61 3.60
N ASP A 101 17.05 7.41 3.29
CA ASP A 101 16.55 8.47 4.16
C ASP A 101 15.99 7.88 5.48
N ALA A 102 15.31 6.73 5.44
CA ALA A 102 14.83 6.06 6.64
C ALA A 102 16.00 5.56 7.52
N VAL A 103 17.06 5.01 6.92
CA VAL A 103 18.27 4.61 7.62
C VAL A 103 18.99 5.81 8.22
N LEU A 104 19.09 6.91 7.48
CA LEU A 104 19.67 8.16 7.98
C LEU A 104 18.88 8.72 9.17
N ALA A 105 17.56 8.60 9.16
CA ALA A 105 16.69 8.97 10.26
C ALA A 105 16.69 7.96 11.43
N GLY A 106 17.30 6.78 11.25
CA GLY A 106 17.23 5.70 12.22
C GLY A 106 15.83 5.07 12.35
N SER A 107 14.98 5.24 11.34
CA SER A 107 13.59 4.76 11.28
C SER A 107 13.38 3.64 10.27
N PHE A 108 14.45 3.02 9.78
CA PHE A 108 14.34 1.89 8.86
C PHE A 108 13.72 0.68 9.54
N SER A 109 12.73 0.05 8.90
CA SER A 109 12.05 -1.14 9.42
C SER A 109 12.00 -2.26 8.38
N LYS A 110 12.29 -3.49 8.81
CA LYS A 110 12.15 -4.70 7.98
C LYS A 110 10.68 -5.06 7.71
N TYR A 111 9.76 -4.49 8.48
CA TYR A 111 8.32 -4.65 8.31
C TYR A 111 7.72 -3.63 7.33
N THR A 112 8.55 -2.81 6.69
CA THR A 112 8.10 -1.78 5.76
C THR A 112 8.56 -2.13 4.35
N HIS A 113 7.59 -2.21 3.45
CA HIS A 113 7.81 -2.32 2.02
C HIS A 113 8.09 -0.91 1.46
N TYR A 114 9.36 -0.56 1.27
CA TYR A 114 9.81 0.75 0.81
C TYR A 114 9.66 0.86 -0.72
N VAL A 115 8.44 1.20 -1.14
CA VAL A 115 8.07 1.46 -2.54
C VAL A 115 7.41 2.83 -2.67
N PRO A 116 7.34 3.43 -3.87
CA PRO A 116 6.61 4.66 -4.09
C PRO A 116 5.18 4.63 -3.53
N PHE A 117 4.66 5.79 -3.12
CA PHE A 117 3.23 5.91 -2.85
C PHE A 117 2.43 5.62 -4.11
N TYR A 118 1.31 4.92 -3.99
CA TYR A 118 0.35 4.75 -5.09
C TYR A 118 -1.01 5.33 -4.71
N ARG A 119 -1.41 6.42 -5.35
CA ARG A 119 -2.60 7.20 -4.95
C ARG A 119 -3.40 7.69 -6.14
N TYR A 120 -4.72 7.76 -5.95
CA TYR A 120 -5.61 8.44 -6.87
C TYR A 120 -5.34 9.95 -6.90
N CYS A 121 -5.22 10.50 -8.11
CA CYS A 121 -5.03 11.91 -8.39
C CYS A 121 -6.13 12.41 -9.32
N GLY A 122 -7.32 12.63 -8.75
CA GLY A 122 -8.48 13.11 -9.49
C GLY A 122 -8.60 14.63 -9.60
N SER A 123 -9.63 15.09 -10.30
CA SER A 123 -10.02 16.50 -10.37
C SER A 123 -10.42 17.10 -9.03
N GLU A 124 -10.82 16.26 -8.08
CA GLU A 124 -11.04 16.61 -6.67
C GLU A 124 -10.03 15.84 -5.80
N ASN A 125 -9.52 16.48 -4.75
CA ASN A 125 -8.60 15.82 -3.83
C ASN A 125 -9.35 14.92 -2.85
N SER A 126 -9.11 13.61 -2.91
CA SER A 126 -9.77 12.61 -2.07
C SER A 126 -8.83 11.91 -1.06
N GLY A 127 -7.53 12.20 -1.08
CA GLY A 127 -6.57 11.47 -0.23
C GLY A 127 -5.10 11.84 -0.35
N LEU A 128 -4.76 12.87 -1.12
CA LEU A 128 -3.40 13.40 -1.23
C LEU A 128 -3.21 14.58 -0.29
N MET A 129 -1.97 14.81 0.14
CA MET A 129 -1.62 16.07 0.79
C MET A 129 -1.90 17.22 -0.19
N GLU A 130 -2.67 18.22 0.24
CA GLU A 130 -3.22 19.27 -0.63
C GLU A 130 -2.16 19.92 -1.52
N GLY A 131 -0.99 20.26 -0.96
CA GLY A 131 0.08 20.87 -1.74
C GLY A 131 0.68 19.94 -2.81
N THR A 132 0.75 18.63 -2.54
CA THR A 132 1.17 17.64 -3.55
C THR A 132 0.11 17.47 -4.65
N TRP A 133 -1.17 17.44 -4.28
CA TRP A 133 -2.28 17.38 -5.24
C TRP A 133 -2.32 18.64 -6.12
N LEU A 134 -2.18 19.83 -5.54
CA LEU A 134 -2.10 21.08 -6.29
C LEU A 134 -0.92 21.06 -7.27
N ALA A 135 0.25 20.61 -6.83
CA ALA A 135 1.42 20.52 -7.70
C ALA A 135 1.22 19.52 -8.86
N MET A 136 0.51 18.42 -8.61
CA MET A 136 0.20 17.43 -9.65
C MET A 136 -0.89 17.91 -10.62
N ARG A 137 -1.90 18.66 -10.16
CA ARG A 137 -3.08 19.01 -10.97
C ARG A 137 -3.02 20.39 -11.64
N ARG A 138 -2.22 21.32 -11.12
CA ARG A 138 -2.15 22.68 -11.67
C ARG A 138 -0.98 22.84 -12.63
N THR A 139 -1.14 23.79 -13.55
CA THR A 139 0.01 24.34 -14.28
C THR A 139 0.83 25.17 -13.30
N LEU A 140 2.08 24.76 -13.13
CA LEU A 140 3.03 25.38 -12.22
C LEU A 140 3.74 26.51 -12.95
N THR A 141 3.91 27.65 -12.27
CA THR A 141 4.60 28.81 -12.84
C THR A 141 5.97 28.98 -12.22
N LEU A 142 7.00 29.05 -13.06
CA LEU A 142 8.37 29.34 -12.66
C LEU A 142 8.67 30.83 -12.82
N GLY A 143 9.40 31.38 -11.84
CA GLY A 143 9.91 32.73 -11.87
C GLY A 143 10.80 32.98 -13.09
N ASP A 144 10.71 34.18 -13.62
CA ASP A 144 11.39 34.62 -14.84
C ASP A 144 12.91 34.41 -14.78
N THR A 145 13.50 34.70 -13.62
CA THR A 145 14.93 34.52 -13.38
C THR A 145 15.28 33.03 -13.27
N TYR A 146 14.50 32.26 -12.51
CA TYR A 146 14.70 30.82 -12.34
C TYR A 146 14.60 30.08 -13.68
N PHE A 147 13.56 30.36 -14.46
CA PHE A 147 13.33 29.77 -15.78
C PHE A 147 14.51 30.04 -16.72
N ARG A 148 14.93 31.31 -16.89
CA ARG A 148 16.04 31.67 -17.78
C ARG A 148 17.34 30.94 -17.42
N ASN A 149 17.59 30.74 -16.13
CA ASN A 149 18.81 30.09 -15.64
C ASN A 149 18.77 28.56 -15.73
N ASN A 150 17.58 27.94 -15.77
CA ASN A 150 17.44 26.48 -15.70
C ASN A 150 16.84 25.83 -16.95
N LYS A 151 16.24 26.60 -17.88
CA LYS A 151 15.50 26.05 -19.02
C LYS A 151 16.30 25.05 -19.87
N ASP A 152 17.59 25.32 -20.09
CA ASP A 152 18.44 24.45 -20.93
C ASP A 152 18.83 23.16 -20.18
N ARG A 153 19.02 23.24 -18.86
CA ARG A 153 19.26 22.07 -17.99
C ARG A 153 18.03 21.17 -17.89
N LEU A 154 16.86 21.79 -17.78
CA LEU A 154 15.57 21.12 -17.60
C LEU A 154 14.91 20.73 -18.93
N GLY A 155 15.45 21.15 -20.07
CA GLY A 155 14.87 20.89 -21.39
C GLY A 155 13.53 21.59 -21.67
N ILE A 156 13.13 22.56 -20.85
CA ILE A 156 11.83 23.25 -20.96
C ILE A 156 11.91 24.51 -21.83
N THR A 157 10.81 24.86 -22.48
CA THR A 157 10.71 26.05 -23.35
C THR A 157 9.75 27.12 -22.83
N SER A 158 9.04 26.85 -21.74
CA SER A 158 8.07 27.73 -21.10
C SER A 158 8.35 27.83 -19.60
N PRO A 159 8.10 28.99 -18.96
CA PRO A 159 8.07 29.09 -17.51
C PRO A 159 6.85 28.37 -16.89
N GLU A 160 5.84 28.04 -17.69
CA GLU A 160 4.70 27.24 -17.27
C GLU A 160 4.98 25.75 -17.52
N VAL A 161 4.85 24.92 -16.49
CA VAL A 161 5.17 23.49 -16.53
C VAL A 161 4.05 22.67 -15.89
N THR A 162 3.85 21.46 -16.40
CA THR A 162 2.97 20.45 -15.83
C THR A 162 3.78 19.20 -15.53
N LEU A 163 3.47 18.51 -14.43
CA LEU A 163 4.17 17.29 -14.05
C LEU A 163 3.81 16.14 -15.00
N ARG A 164 4.78 15.25 -15.21
CA ARG A 164 4.77 14.11 -16.11
C ARG A 164 5.48 12.93 -15.44
N TYR A 165 5.45 11.77 -16.08
CA TYR A 165 6.35 10.67 -15.73
C TYR A 165 7.80 11.16 -15.60
N GLY A 166 8.46 10.80 -14.50
CA GLY A 166 9.84 11.18 -14.19
C GLY A 166 10.01 12.62 -13.68
N SER A 167 8.97 13.46 -13.63
CA SER A 167 9.11 14.80 -13.07
C SER A 167 9.53 14.71 -11.60
N LYS A 168 10.57 15.45 -11.24
CA LYS A 168 11.10 15.51 -9.88
C LYS A 168 11.02 16.93 -9.35
N ILE A 169 10.34 17.10 -8.22
CA ILE A 169 10.09 18.42 -7.64
C ILE A 169 10.42 18.44 -6.15
N ARG A 170 10.67 19.65 -5.65
CA ARG A 170 10.62 19.94 -4.23
C ARG A 170 9.65 21.07 -3.94
N LEU A 171 8.76 20.84 -2.99
CA LEU A 171 7.74 21.76 -2.54
C LEU A 171 8.11 22.32 -1.17
N TYR A 172 7.91 23.63 -0.99
CA TYR A 172 8.01 24.31 0.30
C TYR A 172 6.63 24.84 0.66
N MET A 173 5.97 24.15 1.59
CA MET A 173 4.53 24.26 1.81
C MET A 173 4.21 24.89 3.16
N PRO A 174 3.30 25.88 3.23
CA PRO A 174 2.71 26.32 4.49
C PRO A 174 1.78 25.25 5.06
N SER A 175 1.48 25.31 6.35
CA SER A 175 0.66 24.28 7.01
C SER A 175 -0.75 24.16 6.44
N SER A 176 -1.28 25.23 5.84
CA SER A 176 -2.59 25.26 5.20
C SER A 176 -2.77 24.22 4.09
N VAL A 177 -1.68 23.83 3.40
CA VAL A 177 -1.69 22.80 2.35
C VAL A 177 -0.96 21.51 2.75
N VAL A 178 -0.40 21.47 3.96
CA VAL A 178 0.14 20.25 4.59
C VAL A 178 -0.97 19.51 5.35
N GLY A 179 -1.87 20.26 6.00
CA GLY A 179 -2.97 19.72 6.79
C GLY A 179 -2.67 19.66 8.29
N ASN A 180 -3.35 18.77 9.01
CA ASN A 180 -3.35 18.72 10.48
C ASN A 180 -2.13 18.01 11.09
N GLY A 181 -0.94 18.23 10.53
CA GLY A 181 0.30 17.55 10.91
C GLY A 181 0.60 16.34 10.03
N VAL A 182 1.80 15.80 10.20
CA VAL A 182 2.29 14.60 9.49
C VAL A 182 2.89 13.69 10.53
N GLU A 183 2.41 12.46 10.63
CA GLU A 183 2.94 11.46 11.54
C GLU A 183 3.14 10.15 10.80
N GLY A 184 4.26 9.49 11.10
CA GLY A 184 4.46 8.11 10.69
C GLY A 184 4.03 7.14 11.76
N THR A 185 3.24 6.15 11.36
CA THR A 185 2.88 5.01 12.20
C THR A 185 3.64 3.78 11.70
N GLY A 186 4.17 3.00 12.65
CA GLY A 186 5.09 1.89 12.41
C GLY A 186 4.47 0.74 11.63
N GLY A 187 4.49 0.86 10.32
CA GLY A 187 4.16 -0.19 9.35
C GLY A 187 4.39 0.31 7.92
N TYR A 188 4.07 1.57 7.66
CA TYR A 188 4.40 2.25 6.40
C TYR A 188 5.65 3.12 6.48
N GLU A 189 5.92 3.69 7.66
CA GLU A 189 6.87 4.81 7.81
C GLU A 189 8.01 4.50 8.77
N GLY A 190 7.98 3.35 9.45
CA GLY A 190 9.02 2.90 10.40
C GLY A 190 9.37 3.90 11.52
N GLN A 191 8.62 4.99 11.64
CA GLN A 191 8.96 6.15 12.44
C GLN A 191 8.22 6.11 13.78
N GLU A 192 8.90 5.61 14.81
CA GLU A 192 8.59 6.07 16.16
C GLU A 192 9.38 7.34 16.44
N GLY A 193 8.70 8.42 16.87
CA GLY A 193 9.34 9.64 17.38
C GLY A 193 9.56 10.77 16.37
N TYR A 194 9.18 10.62 15.09
CA TYR A 194 9.27 11.68 14.08
C TYR A 194 7.88 12.08 13.62
N SER A 195 7.41 13.25 14.08
CA SER A 195 6.15 13.83 13.63
C SER A 195 6.30 15.33 13.44
N LEU A 196 5.58 15.85 12.46
CA LEU A 196 5.34 17.26 12.29
C LEU A 196 4.04 17.60 13.01
N SER A 197 4.16 18.38 14.08
CA SER A 197 2.99 18.95 14.73
C SER A 197 2.14 19.73 13.73
N SER A 198 0.83 19.76 13.93
CA SER A 198 -0.06 20.62 13.15
C SER A 198 0.43 22.07 13.15
N LYS A 199 0.09 22.81 12.09
CA LYS A 199 0.47 24.22 11.93
C LYS A 199 1.98 24.42 11.84
N ARG A 200 2.64 23.65 10.97
CA ARG A 200 4.05 23.82 10.64
C ARG A 200 4.27 23.72 9.14
N PRO A 201 5.21 24.51 8.57
CA PRO A 201 5.62 24.34 7.18
C PRO A 201 6.34 23.03 6.96
N PHE A 202 6.29 22.53 5.73
CA PHE A 202 6.84 21.24 5.34
C PHE A 202 7.53 21.30 3.98
N ILE A 203 8.67 20.60 3.87
CA ILE A 203 9.43 20.46 2.64
C ILE A 203 9.21 19.05 2.11
N VAL A 204 8.63 18.90 0.92
CA VAL A 204 8.44 17.60 0.27
C VAL A 204 9.33 17.52 -0.95
N THR A 205 10.12 16.46 -1.07
CA THR A 205 10.73 16.06 -2.33
C THR A 205 9.99 14.85 -2.86
N MET A 206 9.58 14.89 -4.12
CA MET A 206 8.83 13.81 -4.76
C MET A 206 9.21 13.65 -6.23
N GLU A 207 9.03 12.45 -6.74
CA GLU A 207 9.30 12.07 -8.13
C GLU A 207 8.16 11.21 -8.64
N ILE A 208 7.61 11.54 -9.81
CA ILE A 208 6.56 10.73 -10.44
C ILE A 208 7.19 9.48 -11.05
N ARG A 209 6.77 8.30 -10.59
CA ARG A 209 7.37 7.00 -10.93
C ARG A 209 6.52 6.16 -11.86
N ASP A 210 5.20 6.34 -11.87
CA ASP A 210 4.28 5.69 -12.80
C ASP A 210 2.92 6.41 -12.81
N THR A 211 2.12 6.18 -13.84
CA THR A 211 0.73 6.65 -13.94
C THR A 211 -0.16 5.59 -14.57
N VAL A 212 -1.30 5.31 -13.96
CA VAL A 212 -2.19 4.22 -14.35
C VAL A 212 -3.64 4.71 -14.41
N SER A 213 -4.25 4.69 -15.61
CA SER A 213 -5.63 5.15 -15.80
C SER A 213 -6.65 4.10 -15.33
N ASN A 214 -6.35 2.80 -15.49
CA ASN A 214 -7.18 1.69 -15.02
C ASN A 214 -6.36 0.73 -14.13
N PRO A 215 -6.35 0.93 -12.80
CA PRO A 215 -5.53 0.13 -11.89
C PRO A 215 -5.97 -1.34 -11.81
N LEU A 216 -7.26 -1.61 -12.03
CA LEU A 216 -7.81 -2.97 -11.96
C LEU A 216 -7.38 -3.83 -13.16
N GLU A 217 -7.39 -3.23 -14.36
CA GLU A 217 -6.87 -3.89 -15.56
C GLU A 217 -5.38 -4.17 -15.46
N ARG A 218 -4.61 -3.18 -14.98
CA ARG A 218 -3.17 -3.35 -14.74
C ARG A 218 -2.92 -4.49 -13.77
N GLU A 219 -3.60 -4.48 -12.63
CA GLU A 219 -3.46 -5.50 -11.60
C GLU A 219 -3.83 -6.90 -12.10
N GLY A 220 -4.96 -7.03 -12.81
CA GLY A 220 -5.39 -8.30 -13.39
C GLY A 220 -4.38 -8.85 -14.39
N THR A 221 -3.86 -7.99 -15.27
CA THR A 221 -2.82 -8.35 -16.24
C THR A 221 -1.55 -8.80 -15.53
N ASP A 222 -1.10 -8.08 -14.51
CA ASP A 222 0.10 -8.43 -13.74
C ASP A 222 -0.04 -9.81 -13.07
N VAL A 223 -1.23 -10.17 -12.57
CA VAL A 223 -1.51 -11.52 -12.02
C VAL A 223 -1.47 -12.60 -13.10
N ASP A 224 -2.10 -12.36 -14.24
CA ASP A 224 -2.16 -13.31 -15.36
C ASP A 224 -0.75 -13.58 -15.90
N ASP A 225 0.01 -12.50 -16.17
CA ASP A 225 1.40 -12.56 -16.64
C ASP A 225 2.32 -13.25 -15.63
N PHE A 226 2.12 -12.99 -14.33
CA PHE A 226 2.89 -13.67 -13.28
C PHE A 226 2.64 -15.18 -13.30
N CYS A 227 1.39 -15.61 -13.44
CA CYS A 227 1.04 -17.03 -13.53
C CYS A 227 1.61 -17.67 -14.79
N GLU A 228 1.52 -17.00 -15.94
CA GLU A 228 2.07 -17.50 -17.20
C GLU A 228 3.59 -17.66 -17.14
N LEU A 229 4.28 -16.69 -16.55
CA LEU A 229 5.73 -16.77 -16.30
C LEU A 229 6.08 -17.94 -15.35
N ASN A 230 5.24 -18.18 -14.35
CA ASN A 230 5.45 -19.17 -13.30
C ASN A 230 4.77 -20.50 -13.59
N GLY A 231 5.00 -21.07 -14.78
CA GLY A 231 4.56 -22.44 -15.12
C GLY A 231 3.19 -22.51 -15.81
N GLY A 232 2.66 -21.37 -16.25
CA GLY A 232 1.48 -21.30 -17.10
C GLY A 232 0.17 -21.24 -16.35
N LEU A 233 -0.84 -20.66 -17.00
CA LEU A 233 -2.19 -20.46 -16.46
C LEU A 233 -3.23 -21.28 -17.26
N GLN A 234 -4.14 -21.92 -16.55
CA GLN A 234 -5.35 -22.54 -17.11
C GLN A 234 -6.58 -21.97 -16.43
N ILE A 235 -7.55 -21.55 -17.24
CA ILE A 235 -8.79 -20.98 -16.74
C ILE A 235 -9.94 -21.93 -17.11
N TYR A 236 -10.78 -22.28 -16.14
CA TYR A 236 -11.90 -23.21 -16.30
C TYR A 236 -13.24 -22.48 -16.37
N SER A 237 -13.90 -22.50 -17.53
CA SER A 237 -15.14 -21.78 -17.82
C SER A 237 -16.35 -22.69 -17.98
N LYS A 238 -17.54 -22.18 -17.71
CA LYS A 238 -18.81 -22.84 -18.08
C LYS A 238 -19.15 -22.76 -19.56
N GLY A 239 -18.34 -22.04 -20.36
CA GLY A 239 -18.66 -21.69 -21.74
C GLY A 239 -19.85 -20.73 -21.84
N ASP A 240 -20.10 -20.24 -23.05
CA ASP A 240 -21.28 -19.45 -23.39
C ASP A 240 -21.81 -19.85 -24.77
N ASP A 241 -22.73 -19.06 -25.32
CA ASP A 241 -23.34 -19.34 -26.63
C ASP A 241 -22.30 -19.37 -27.79
N ASP A 242 -21.13 -18.74 -27.61
CA ASP A 242 -20.09 -18.58 -28.64
C ASP A 242 -18.76 -19.29 -28.29
N THR A 243 -18.57 -19.75 -27.05
CA THR A 243 -17.34 -20.39 -26.56
C THR A 243 -17.62 -21.70 -25.80
N PRO A 244 -16.88 -22.78 -26.08
CA PRO A 244 -17.08 -24.05 -25.38
C PRO A 244 -16.68 -23.96 -23.91
N ALA A 245 -17.38 -24.72 -23.06
CA ALA A 245 -16.99 -24.91 -21.67
C ALA A 245 -15.61 -25.56 -21.55
N THR A 246 -14.85 -25.13 -20.56
CA THR A 246 -13.58 -25.74 -20.17
C THR A 246 -13.73 -26.16 -18.70
N GLU A 247 -14.16 -27.39 -18.48
CA GLU A 247 -14.42 -27.91 -17.13
C GLU A 247 -13.14 -28.52 -16.54
N VAL A 248 -13.07 -28.56 -15.20
CA VAL A 248 -12.03 -29.32 -14.50
C VAL A 248 -12.27 -30.81 -14.78
N PRO A 249 -11.28 -31.57 -15.30
CA PRO A 249 -11.45 -33.00 -15.47
C PRO A 249 -11.84 -33.69 -14.15
N GLU A 250 -12.77 -34.64 -14.19
CA GLU A 250 -13.16 -35.38 -12.97
C GLU A 250 -12.12 -36.45 -12.56
N ASP A 251 -11.40 -37.01 -13.53
CA ASP A 251 -10.40 -38.06 -13.31
C ASP A 251 -9.04 -37.43 -12.91
N PRO A 252 -8.52 -37.69 -11.69
CA PRO A 252 -7.20 -37.23 -11.27
C PRO A 252 -6.03 -37.76 -12.11
N GLU A 253 -6.25 -38.80 -12.92
CA GLU A 253 -5.28 -39.34 -13.87
C GLU A 253 -5.30 -38.64 -15.23
N ASP A 254 -6.27 -37.76 -15.49
CA ASP A 254 -6.31 -36.98 -16.73
C ASP A 254 -5.08 -36.05 -16.83
N PRO A 255 -4.36 -36.01 -17.97
CA PRO A 255 -3.22 -35.14 -18.17
C PRO A 255 -3.50 -33.63 -17.96
N GLU A 256 -4.74 -33.20 -18.13
CA GLU A 256 -5.21 -31.82 -17.94
C GLU A 256 -5.80 -31.57 -16.55
N HIS A 257 -5.91 -32.60 -15.70
CA HIS A 257 -6.33 -32.45 -14.30
C HIS A 257 -5.33 -31.58 -13.52
N PRO A 258 -5.76 -30.66 -12.63
CA PRO A 258 -4.85 -29.82 -11.84
C PRO A 258 -3.77 -30.57 -11.06
N TYR A 259 -4.06 -31.81 -10.64
CA TYR A 259 -3.12 -32.71 -9.95
C TYR A 259 -2.10 -33.42 -10.86
N SER A 260 -2.24 -33.30 -12.17
CA SER A 260 -1.28 -33.87 -13.12
C SER A 260 -0.02 -33.01 -13.25
N GLU A 261 1.15 -33.63 -13.35
CA GLU A 261 2.41 -32.91 -13.59
C GLU A 261 2.47 -32.22 -14.96
N THR A 262 1.68 -32.70 -15.92
CA THR A 262 1.61 -32.13 -17.29
C THR A 262 0.66 -30.95 -17.40
N SER A 263 -0.14 -30.68 -16.36
CA SER A 263 -1.06 -29.53 -16.34
C SER A 263 -0.30 -28.22 -16.15
N LYS A 264 -0.97 -27.11 -16.46
CA LYS A 264 -0.51 -25.77 -16.11
C LYS A 264 -0.37 -25.64 -14.59
N ARG A 265 0.65 -24.90 -14.15
CA ARG A 265 0.94 -24.74 -12.71
C ARG A 265 -0.19 -24.00 -11.98
N TRP A 266 -0.79 -23.01 -12.63
CA TRP A 266 -1.87 -22.22 -12.06
C TRP A 266 -3.20 -22.56 -12.72
N VAL A 267 -4.23 -22.73 -11.90
CA VAL A 267 -5.60 -22.96 -12.35
C VAL A 267 -6.59 -22.01 -11.67
N SER A 268 -7.69 -21.63 -12.32
CA SER A 268 -8.78 -20.91 -11.65
C SER A 268 -9.39 -21.70 -10.50
N ALA A 269 -9.47 -21.08 -9.32
CA ALA A 269 -10.07 -21.66 -8.12
C ALA A 269 -11.58 -21.90 -8.29
N CYS A 270 -12.22 -21.07 -9.10
CA CYS A 270 -13.64 -21.16 -9.43
C CYS A 270 -13.91 -20.49 -10.78
N ASP A 271 -15.11 -20.72 -11.30
CA ASP A 271 -15.61 -20.10 -12.54
C ASP A 271 -16.40 -18.81 -12.28
N SER A 272 -16.62 -18.45 -11.02
CA SER A 272 -17.53 -17.36 -10.64
C SER A 272 -16.85 -16.01 -10.45
N ILE A 273 -15.54 -15.98 -10.18
CA ILE A 273 -14.80 -14.72 -9.96
C ILE A 273 -13.46 -14.69 -10.68
N PRO A 274 -13.02 -13.50 -11.16
CA PRO A 274 -11.79 -13.33 -11.90
C PRO A 274 -10.54 -13.33 -11.03
N GLN A 275 -9.43 -13.77 -11.64
CA GLN A 275 -8.09 -13.74 -11.08
C GLN A 275 -8.00 -14.23 -9.62
N VAL A 276 -8.57 -15.41 -9.37
CA VAL A 276 -8.26 -16.21 -8.18
C VAL A 276 -7.70 -17.53 -8.67
N TYR A 277 -6.38 -17.65 -8.64
CA TYR A 277 -5.67 -18.80 -9.17
C TYR A 277 -4.96 -19.57 -8.09
N VAL A 278 -4.95 -20.90 -8.22
CA VAL A 278 -4.36 -21.81 -7.25
C VAL A 278 -3.36 -22.72 -7.96
N ASN A 279 -2.19 -22.89 -7.36
CA ASN A 279 -1.27 -23.98 -7.64
C ASN A 279 -1.50 -25.06 -6.58
N VAL A 280 -2.34 -26.04 -6.89
CA VAL A 280 -2.69 -27.14 -5.97
C VAL A 280 -1.57 -28.16 -5.79
N ARG A 281 -0.52 -28.11 -6.63
CA ARG A 281 0.61 -29.06 -6.60
C ARG A 281 1.84 -28.52 -5.92
N TYR A 282 1.80 -27.29 -5.43
CA TYR A 282 2.95 -26.65 -4.77
C TYR A 282 3.59 -27.56 -3.73
N ASN A 283 4.90 -27.69 -3.82
CA ASN A 283 5.72 -28.40 -2.85
C ASN A 283 6.95 -27.56 -2.50
N PRO A 284 7.06 -27.05 -1.25
CA PRO A 284 8.21 -26.24 -0.84
C PRO A 284 9.54 -27.00 -0.92
N ALA A 285 9.54 -28.34 -0.98
CA ALA A 285 10.76 -29.14 -1.08
C ALA A 285 11.23 -29.38 -2.52
N GLU A 286 10.44 -29.04 -3.54
CA GLU A 286 10.79 -29.24 -4.95
C GLU A 286 11.33 -27.94 -5.55
N PRO A 287 12.61 -27.86 -5.96
CA PRO A 287 13.21 -26.61 -6.45
C PRO A 287 12.49 -26.01 -7.67
N GLY A 288 11.82 -26.84 -8.48
CA GLY A 288 11.02 -26.38 -9.63
C GLY A 288 9.77 -25.60 -9.25
N ASP A 289 9.33 -25.68 -7.98
CA ASP A 289 8.18 -24.97 -7.45
C ASP A 289 8.56 -23.63 -6.82
N GLN A 290 9.82 -23.22 -6.88
CA GLN A 290 10.19 -21.84 -6.52
C GLN A 290 9.56 -20.85 -7.49
N LEU A 291 9.10 -19.72 -6.98
CA LEU A 291 8.54 -18.64 -7.79
C LEU A 291 9.66 -17.80 -8.39
N SER A 292 9.46 -17.38 -9.63
CA SER A 292 10.27 -16.40 -10.33
C SER A 292 9.59 -15.04 -10.27
N PHE A 293 10.27 -14.07 -9.68
CA PHE A 293 9.81 -12.69 -9.56
C PHE A 293 10.45 -11.85 -10.69
N PRO A 294 9.67 -11.24 -11.60
CA PRO A 294 10.21 -10.44 -12.71
C PRO A 294 11.03 -9.24 -12.24
N ALA A 295 10.60 -8.63 -11.14
CA ALA A 295 11.26 -7.50 -10.49
C ALA A 295 11.36 -7.81 -8.99
N PRO A 296 12.33 -8.64 -8.56
CA PRO A 296 12.46 -9.03 -7.16
C PRO A 296 12.72 -7.82 -6.26
N TYR A 297 12.00 -7.72 -5.14
CA TYR A 297 12.14 -6.59 -4.22
C TYR A 297 13.56 -6.51 -3.65
N HIS A 298 14.11 -5.30 -3.67
CA HIS A 298 15.38 -5.00 -3.04
C HIS A 298 15.41 -3.55 -2.58
N VAL A 299 16.12 -3.31 -1.49
CA VAL A 299 16.17 -2.00 -0.82
C VAL A 299 17.57 -1.63 -0.37
N GLY A 300 18.58 -2.46 -0.66
CA GLY A 300 19.98 -2.21 -0.25
C GLY A 300 20.28 -2.59 1.19
N TYR A 301 19.28 -3.05 1.95
CA TYR A 301 19.39 -3.39 3.36
C TYR A 301 18.79 -4.77 3.65
N GLU A 302 19.35 -5.46 4.65
CA GLU A 302 18.90 -6.78 5.07
C GLU A 302 17.40 -6.79 5.48
N PRO A 303 16.63 -7.81 5.08
CA PRO A 303 17.07 -9.02 4.36
C PRO A 303 17.12 -8.85 2.83
N TYR A 304 16.58 -7.76 2.28
CA TYR A 304 16.44 -7.51 0.84
C TYR A 304 17.55 -6.60 0.29
N VAL A 305 18.80 -7.03 0.39
CA VAL A 305 19.98 -6.22 -0.01
C VAL A 305 20.05 -6.02 -1.54
N SER A 306 19.71 -7.05 -2.31
CA SER A 306 19.80 -7.04 -3.78
C SER A 306 18.69 -7.89 -4.38
N GLU A 307 18.48 -7.83 -5.70
CA GLU A 307 17.51 -8.69 -6.39
C GLU A 307 17.70 -10.19 -6.09
N ALA A 308 18.95 -10.63 -5.87
CA ALA A 308 19.26 -12.01 -5.51
C ALA A 308 18.75 -12.41 -4.11
N SER A 309 18.50 -11.44 -3.23
CA SER A 309 18.07 -11.68 -1.85
C SER A 309 16.74 -12.42 -1.78
N VAL A 310 15.77 -12.11 -2.65
CA VAL A 310 14.47 -12.78 -2.66
C VAL A 310 14.64 -14.29 -2.88
N ARG A 311 15.47 -14.67 -3.86
CA ARG A 311 15.74 -16.08 -4.16
C ARG A 311 16.47 -16.79 -3.01
N ASP A 312 17.46 -16.13 -2.42
CA ASP A 312 18.24 -16.70 -1.31
C ASP A 312 17.39 -16.83 -0.03
N ILE A 313 16.42 -15.92 0.18
CA ILE A 313 15.40 -16.01 1.23
C ILE A 313 14.47 -17.20 0.95
N ASP A 314 13.98 -17.36 -0.29
CA ASP A 314 13.08 -18.46 -0.66
C ASP A 314 13.71 -19.83 -0.47
N MET A 315 15.00 -19.97 -0.78
CA MET A 315 15.76 -21.19 -0.47
C MET A 315 15.82 -21.49 1.03
N GLN A 316 16.04 -20.46 1.87
CA GLN A 316 16.05 -20.64 3.33
C GLN A 316 14.68 -20.99 3.87
N ILE A 317 13.63 -20.38 3.32
CA ILE A 317 12.23 -20.67 3.67
C ILE A 317 11.90 -22.11 3.30
N ALA A 318 12.18 -22.54 2.07
CA ALA A 318 11.95 -23.92 1.62
C ALA A 318 12.55 -24.96 2.58
N GLU A 319 13.81 -24.77 2.98
CA GLU A 319 14.49 -25.63 3.96
C GLU A 319 13.82 -25.57 5.34
N ALA A 320 13.40 -24.38 5.79
CA ALA A 320 12.70 -24.23 7.07
C ALA A 320 11.33 -24.92 7.07
N LEU A 321 10.55 -24.77 6.00
CA LEU A 321 9.23 -25.41 5.86
C LEU A 321 9.38 -26.93 5.81
N LYS A 322 10.37 -27.43 5.06
CA LYS A 322 10.68 -28.86 5.03
C LYS A 322 10.97 -29.41 6.42
N LYS A 323 11.85 -28.77 7.18
CA LYS A 323 12.18 -29.23 8.55
C LYS A 323 10.98 -29.17 9.49
N ARG A 324 10.20 -28.09 9.43
CA ARG A 324 9.07 -27.87 10.33
C ARG A 324 7.96 -28.87 10.12
N PHE A 325 7.58 -29.11 8.86
CA PHE A 325 6.36 -29.87 8.55
C PHE A 325 6.63 -31.32 8.14
N HIS A 326 7.85 -31.63 7.72
CA HIS A 326 8.23 -32.94 7.19
C HIS A 326 9.40 -33.57 7.93
N GLY A 327 9.91 -32.96 9.01
CA GLY A 327 11.02 -33.49 9.81
C GLY A 327 12.41 -33.32 9.17
N GLU A 328 13.45 -33.83 9.84
CA GLU A 328 14.82 -33.81 9.36
C GLU A 328 15.59 -35.10 9.69
N GLY A 329 16.62 -35.40 8.90
CA GLY A 329 17.45 -36.60 9.13
C GLY A 329 16.65 -37.89 8.98
N ASP A 330 16.69 -38.74 10.02
CA ASP A 330 16.01 -40.03 10.04
C ASP A 330 14.49 -39.91 10.22
N ASP A 331 13.99 -38.78 10.74
CA ASP A 331 12.57 -38.49 10.95
C ASP A 331 11.93 -37.77 9.75
N TYR A 332 12.65 -37.65 8.62
CA TYR A 332 12.14 -36.94 7.43
C TYR A 332 11.09 -37.77 6.67
N GLU A 333 9.88 -37.23 6.54
CA GLU A 333 8.78 -37.78 5.77
C GLU A 333 8.58 -36.96 4.49
N LYS A 334 8.89 -37.53 3.32
CA LYS A 334 8.73 -36.80 2.06
C LYS A 334 7.25 -36.53 1.77
N TYR A 335 6.89 -35.25 1.57
CA TYR A 335 5.63 -34.89 0.94
C TYR A 335 5.59 -35.40 -0.51
N GLU A 336 4.72 -36.36 -0.78
CA GLU A 336 4.60 -36.97 -2.10
C GLU A 336 3.62 -36.24 -3.04
N GLY A 337 3.04 -35.12 -2.59
CA GLY A 337 2.13 -34.29 -3.37
C GLY A 337 0.65 -34.64 -3.22
N VAL A 338 -0.22 -33.70 -3.60
CA VAL A 338 -1.68 -33.80 -3.46
C VAL A 338 -2.31 -35.02 -4.12
N LYS A 339 -1.71 -35.52 -5.22
CA LYS A 339 -2.22 -36.67 -5.97
C LYS A 339 -2.19 -37.97 -5.15
N LYS A 340 -1.17 -38.13 -4.29
CA LYS A 340 -1.04 -39.29 -3.40
C LYS A 340 -1.59 -39.07 -1.99
N LEU A 341 -2.15 -37.89 -1.74
CA LEU A 341 -2.70 -37.52 -0.45
C LEU A 341 -4.09 -38.15 -0.31
N GLU A 342 -4.16 -39.21 0.48
CA GLU A 342 -5.39 -39.91 0.85
C GLU A 342 -6.12 -39.16 1.98
N ALA A 343 -6.60 -37.96 1.67
CA ALA A 343 -7.35 -37.10 2.57
C ALA A 343 -8.52 -36.44 1.84
N ASP A 344 -9.58 -36.17 2.59
CA ASP A 344 -10.72 -35.43 2.10
C ASP A 344 -10.39 -33.94 1.92
N SER A 345 -11.15 -33.27 1.06
CA SER A 345 -11.13 -31.81 0.95
C SER A 345 -11.70 -31.15 2.21
N VAL A 346 -11.26 -29.94 2.53
CA VAL A 346 -11.78 -29.16 3.66
C VAL A 346 -13.29 -28.91 3.54
N THR A 347 -13.81 -28.69 2.33
CA THR A 347 -15.21 -28.28 2.06
C THR A 347 -15.59 -26.93 2.68
N LEU A 348 -16.82 -26.46 2.45
CA LEU A 348 -17.30 -25.19 3.01
C LEU A 348 -17.53 -25.26 4.53
N GLU A 349 -17.89 -26.43 5.06
CA GLU A 349 -18.25 -26.61 6.47
C GLU A 349 -17.10 -27.19 7.32
N GLY A 350 -16.01 -27.65 6.68
CA GLY A 350 -14.85 -28.12 7.42
C GLY A 350 -13.99 -26.98 7.95
N THR A 351 -13.27 -27.26 9.03
CA THR A 351 -12.36 -26.32 9.67
C THR A 351 -10.93 -26.69 9.34
N ALA A 352 -10.22 -25.80 8.65
CA ALA A 352 -8.80 -25.95 8.36
C ALA A 352 -7.96 -25.25 9.43
N LYS A 353 -6.85 -25.87 9.81
CA LYS A 353 -5.72 -25.21 10.50
C LYS A 353 -4.67 -24.87 9.44
N ILE A 354 -4.42 -23.59 9.23
CA ILE A 354 -3.66 -23.08 8.08
C ILE A 354 -2.37 -22.40 8.55
N TRP A 355 -1.23 -22.86 8.01
CA TRP A 355 0.03 -22.12 8.05
C TRP A 355 0.22 -21.39 6.73
N TYR A 356 0.69 -20.14 6.78
CA TYR A 356 0.79 -19.33 5.58
C TYR A 356 2.01 -18.39 5.53
N ILE A 357 2.37 -18.04 4.31
CA ILE A 357 3.25 -16.90 3.97
C ILE A 357 2.49 -16.03 2.97
N GLY A 358 2.27 -14.76 3.32
CA GLY A 358 1.68 -13.74 2.44
C GLY A 358 2.77 -12.88 1.81
N ARG A 359 2.73 -12.71 0.49
CA ARG A 359 3.76 -12.02 -0.30
C ARG A 359 3.16 -11.11 -1.39
N PHE A 360 3.91 -10.10 -1.81
CA PHE A 360 3.64 -9.35 -3.04
C PHE A 360 4.27 -10.03 -4.27
N LEU A 361 3.93 -9.54 -5.47
CA LEU A 361 4.47 -10.07 -6.75
C LEU A 361 5.96 -9.76 -6.99
N ASP A 362 6.60 -9.02 -6.10
CA ASP A 362 8.05 -8.79 -6.07
C ASP A 362 8.76 -9.70 -5.04
N GLY A 363 8.00 -10.55 -4.33
CA GLY A 363 8.52 -11.49 -3.35
C GLY A 363 8.71 -10.93 -1.93
N PHE A 364 8.39 -9.66 -1.69
CA PHE A 364 8.38 -9.12 -0.32
C PHE A 364 7.30 -9.83 0.51
N ILE A 365 7.71 -10.40 1.65
CA ILE A 365 6.82 -11.08 2.59
C ILE A 365 6.22 -10.05 3.55
N PHE A 366 4.90 -9.84 3.47
CA PHE A 366 4.20 -8.87 4.31
C PHE A 366 3.66 -9.48 5.60
N ASP A 367 3.33 -10.78 5.61
CA ASP A 367 2.76 -11.46 6.77
C ASP A 367 3.04 -12.96 6.76
N THR A 368 3.13 -13.57 7.93
CA THR A 368 3.24 -15.03 8.10
C THR A 368 3.00 -15.42 9.55
N ASN A 369 2.34 -16.56 9.75
CA ASN A 369 2.25 -17.19 11.07
C ASN A 369 3.36 -18.21 11.35
N ILE A 370 4.34 -18.39 10.45
CA ILE A 370 5.41 -19.39 10.58
C ILE A 370 6.67 -18.75 11.19
N ASP A 371 7.10 -19.23 12.36
CA ASP A 371 8.16 -18.56 13.14
C ASP A 371 9.53 -18.60 12.48
N GLU A 372 9.87 -19.68 11.80
CA GLU A 372 11.13 -19.81 11.07
C GLU A 372 11.19 -18.81 9.92
N VAL A 373 10.05 -18.56 9.26
CA VAL A 373 9.95 -17.55 8.19
C VAL A 373 10.09 -16.15 8.79
N LYS A 374 9.36 -15.83 9.87
CA LYS A 374 9.53 -14.56 10.62
C LYS A 374 11.00 -14.35 11.00
N LYS A 375 11.69 -15.41 11.40
CA LYS A 375 13.09 -15.33 11.81
C LYS A 375 14.02 -14.97 10.66
N ILE A 376 13.80 -15.56 9.49
CA ILE A 376 14.56 -15.27 8.27
C ILE A 376 14.38 -13.79 7.86
N ILE A 377 13.14 -13.29 7.88
CA ILE A 377 12.84 -11.95 7.33
C ILE A 377 12.99 -10.82 8.35
N TYR A 378 12.54 -11.01 9.60
CA TYR A 378 12.47 -9.96 10.62
C TYR A 378 13.55 -10.08 11.70
N GLY A 379 14.08 -11.28 11.95
CA GLY A 379 15.10 -11.53 12.98
C GLY A 379 14.52 -12.22 14.22
N GLU A 380 14.66 -11.63 15.41
CA GLU A 380 14.17 -12.29 16.64
C GLU A 380 12.64 -12.40 16.64
N VAL A 381 12.12 -13.60 16.89
CA VAL A 381 10.67 -13.87 16.90
C VAL A 381 10.10 -13.45 18.26
N ALA A 382 9.37 -12.33 18.28
CA ALA A 382 8.77 -11.81 19.52
C ALA A 382 7.61 -12.68 20.03
N GLN A 383 6.87 -13.34 19.13
CA GLN A 383 5.72 -14.18 19.45
C GLN A 383 5.64 -15.42 18.57
N THR A 384 5.49 -16.57 19.23
CA THR A 384 5.22 -17.86 18.60
C THR A 384 3.92 -17.79 17.83
N GLY A 385 3.97 -18.14 16.55
CA GLY A 385 2.81 -18.21 15.69
C GLY A 385 1.97 -19.46 15.93
N THR A 386 0.69 -19.35 15.62
CA THR A 386 -0.26 -20.45 15.66
C THR A 386 -0.90 -20.62 14.29
N ALA A 387 -1.29 -21.84 13.95
CA ALA A 387 -2.10 -22.09 12.78
C ALA A 387 -3.37 -21.22 12.83
N LEU A 388 -3.75 -20.66 11.69
CA LEU A 388 -5.02 -19.95 11.53
C LEU A 388 -6.12 -21.00 11.44
N GLU A 389 -7.04 -20.99 12.41
CA GLU A 389 -8.28 -21.77 12.31
C GLU A 389 -9.28 -21.04 11.41
N TYR A 390 -9.75 -21.68 10.35
CA TYR A 390 -10.66 -21.09 9.38
C TYR A 390 -11.72 -22.09 8.90
N THR A 391 -12.98 -21.69 9.01
CA THR A 391 -14.14 -22.39 8.44
C THR A 391 -14.72 -21.54 7.31
N PRO A 392 -14.66 -21.97 6.04
CA PRO A 392 -15.05 -21.13 4.92
C PRO A 392 -16.48 -20.57 4.99
N SER A 393 -17.45 -21.35 5.46
CA SER A 393 -18.85 -20.93 5.65
C SER A 393 -19.03 -19.83 6.69
N SER A 394 -18.09 -19.70 7.64
CA SER A 394 -18.12 -18.66 8.69
C SER A 394 -17.56 -17.32 8.22
N GLY A 395 -16.88 -17.27 7.07
CA GLY A 395 -16.21 -16.07 6.58
C GLY A 395 -15.06 -15.61 7.50
N GLY A 396 -14.74 -14.31 7.46
CA GLY A 396 -13.71 -13.71 8.32
C GLY A 396 -12.29 -13.66 7.74
N MET A 397 -12.09 -14.22 6.54
CA MET A 397 -10.85 -14.10 5.75
C MET A 397 -11.15 -13.46 4.40
N ILE A 398 -10.09 -13.21 3.61
CA ILE A 398 -10.22 -12.65 2.26
C ILE A 398 -11.11 -13.52 1.36
N GLN A 399 -11.79 -12.89 0.40
CA GLN A 399 -12.72 -13.57 -0.51
C GLN A 399 -12.04 -14.72 -1.29
N ALA A 400 -10.77 -14.55 -1.66
CA ALA A 400 -10.00 -15.59 -2.34
C ALA A 400 -9.89 -16.89 -1.51
N PHE A 401 -9.81 -16.80 -0.17
CA PHE A 401 -9.76 -17.99 0.69
C PHE A 401 -11.08 -18.76 0.66
N TYR A 402 -12.22 -18.07 0.57
CA TYR A 402 -13.53 -18.70 0.45
C TYR A 402 -13.63 -19.60 -0.79
N TYR A 403 -12.99 -19.21 -1.90
CA TYR A 403 -13.01 -19.99 -3.14
C TYR A 403 -11.89 -21.02 -3.24
N ALA A 404 -10.74 -20.79 -2.60
CA ALA A 404 -9.59 -21.69 -2.69
C ALA A 404 -9.62 -22.80 -1.63
N ILE A 405 -9.78 -22.45 -0.34
CA ILE A 405 -9.58 -23.38 0.79
C ILE A 405 -10.51 -24.60 0.76
N PRO A 406 -11.83 -24.48 0.47
CA PRO A 406 -12.72 -25.63 0.44
C PRO A 406 -12.30 -26.74 -0.51
N ASN A 407 -11.52 -26.41 -1.55
CA ASN A 407 -11.07 -27.32 -2.59
C ASN A 407 -9.71 -27.96 -2.27
N LEU A 408 -9.03 -27.53 -1.20
CA LEU A 408 -7.78 -28.12 -0.74
C LEU A 408 -8.05 -29.31 0.19
N LYS A 409 -7.15 -30.29 0.19
CA LYS A 409 -7.15 -31.45 1.08
C LYS A 409 -6.43 -31.16 2.40
N PHE A 410 -6.82 -31.86 3.46
CA PHE A 410 -6.05 -31.88 4.70
C PHE A 410 -4.65 -32.49 4.48
N GLY A 411 -3.61 -31.85 5.01
CA GLY A 411 -2.20 -32.22 4.78
C GLY A 411 -1.58 -31.66 3.48
N GLN A 412 -2.30 -30.81 2.74
CA GLN A 412 -1.87 -30.30 1.44
C GLN A 412 -1.03 -29.00 1.54
N TRP A 413 -0.05 -28.89 0.66
CA TRP A 413 0.58 -27.62 0.29
C TRP A 413 -0.07 -27.04 -0.97
N ALA A 414 -0.28 -25.72 -0.98
CA ALA A 414 -0.82 -25.00 -2.14
C ALA A 414 -0.26 -23.58 -2.23
N GLU A 415 -0.33 -22.97 -3.40
CA GLU A 415 -0.18 -21.51 -3.55
C GLU A 415 -1.47 -20.92 -4.09
N LEU A 416 -1.81 -19.72 -3.65
CA LEU A 416 -2.94 -18.92 -4.09
C LEU A 416 -2.41 -17.56 -4.53
N ILE A 417 -2.80 -17.11 -5.72
CA ILE A 417 -2.54 -15.75 -6.20
C ILE A 417 -3.86 -15.08 -6.55
N THR A 418 -3.97 -13.80 -6.17
CA THR A 418 -5.20 -13.04 -6.39
C THR A 418 -4.94 -11.55 -6.54
N THR A 419 -5.83 -10.89 -7.27
CA THR A 419 -5.96 -9.42 -7.25
C THR A 419 -6.48 -8.94 -5.90
N SER A 420 -6.26 -7.66 -5.62
CA SER A 420 -6.73 -6.92 -4.46
C SER A 420 -8.25 -7.00 -4.32
N THR A 421 -9.00 -7.03 -5.43
CA THR A 421 -10.46 -7.17 -5.46
C THR A 421 -10.97 -8.35 -4.65
N ASN A 422 -10.28 -9.49 -4.69
CA ASN A 422 -10.65 -10.67 -3.91
C ASN A 422 -9.85 -10.79 -2.60
N ALA A 423 -9.14 -9.71 -2.22
CA ALA A 423 -8.37 -9.55 -0.99
C ALA A 423 -8.74 -8.26 -0.25
N TYR A 424 -7.84 -7.27 -0.18
CA TYR A 424 -8.01 -6.03 0.62
C TYR A 424 -8.56 -4.83 -0.18
N GLY A 425 -8.96 -5.04 -1.43
CA GLY A 425 -9.59 -4.08 -2.33
C GLY A 425 -8.75 -2.85 -2.68
N SER A 426 -9.42 -1.82 -3.20
CA SER A 426 -8.80 -0.53 -3.55
C SER A 426 -8.26 0.24 -2.35
N SER A 427 -8.65 -0.13 -1.13
CA SER A 427 -8.18 0.50 0.11
C SER A 427 -6.83 -0.03 0.56
N GLY A 428 -6.51 -1.28 0.21
CA GLY A 428 -5.38 -1.99 0.80
C GLY A 428 -5.56 -2.19 2.31
N LYS A 429 -4.44 -2.35 3.02
CA LYS A 429 -4.38 -2.50 4.48
C LYS A 429 -3.33 -1.54 5.04
N SER A 430 -3.74 -0.68 5.97
CA SER A 430 -2.78 0.20 6.64
C SER A 430 -1.82 -0.61 7.52
N GLY A 431 -0.53 -0.29 7.43
CA GLY A 431 0.45 -0.80 8.38
C GLY A 431 0.22 -0.20 9.77
N SER A 432 0.57 -0.92 10.83
CA SER A 432 0.40 -0.41 12.20
C SER A 432 1.34 -1.07 13.20
N SER A 433 1.82 -0.29 14.18
CA SER A 433 2.54 -0.76 15.37
C SER A 433 1.69 -0.38 16.58
N SER A 434 0.86 -1.30 17.07
CA SER A 434 -0.05 -0.95 18.17
C SER A 434 0.61 -1.15 19.53
N SER A 435 0.84 -0.04 20.25
CA SER A 435 0.68 0.04 21.70
C SER A 435 -0.47 1.00 21.96
N SER A 436 -1.68 0.45 22.15
CA SER A 436 -2.94 1.16 22.44
C SER A 436 -2.87 2.69 22.47
N THR A 437 -3.07 3.35 21.33
CA THR A 437 -3.71 4.66 21.23
C THR A 437 -4.38 4.75 19.87
N SER A 438 -5.70 4.90 19.91
CA SER A 438 -6.57 5.19 18.78
C SER A 438 -6.16 6.50 18.13
N GLY A 439 -5.42 6.40 17.03
CA GLY A 439 -5.19 7.46 16.07
C GLY A 439 -5.21 6.82 14.68
N SER A 440 -6.36 6.89 14.00
CA SER A 440 -6.44 6.51 12.59
C SER A 440 -5.73 7.57 11.76
N SER A 441 -4.49 7.29 11.38
CA SER A 441 -3.83 7.91 10.24
C SER A 441 -3.35 6.78 9.32
N GLY A 442 -4.24 6.33 8.45
CA GLY A 442 -4.00 5.25 7.50
C GLY A 442 -5.22 5.08 6.59
N TYR A 443 -4.97 4.99 5.28
CA TYR A 443 -5.91 4.76 4.17
C TYR A 443 -7.39 4.74 4.55
N SER A 444 -8.05 5.90 4.50
CA SER A 444 -9.50 5.92 4.34
C SER A 444 -9.79 5.93 2.84
N SER A 445 -10.28 4.82 2.29
CA SER A 445 -10.87 4.85 0.95
C SER A 445 -12.00 5.87 0.97
N SER A 446 -11.91 6.86 0.09
CA SER A 446 -13.01 7.79 -0.11
C SER A 446 -14.15 7.07 -0.84
N TYR A 447 -15.36 7.62 -0.72
CA TYR A 447 -16.50 7.16 -1.51
C TYR A 447 -16.23 7.26 -3.03
N LEU A 448 -15.40 8.23 -3.44
CA LEU A 448 -14.98 8.40 -4.83
C LEU A 448 -14.08 7.25 -5.30
N ASP A 449 -13.11 6.82 -4.48
CA ASP A 449 -12.24 5.69 -4.82
C ASP A 449 -13.05 4.40 -5.00
N TYR A 450 -14.12 4.23 -4.22
CA TYR A 450 -15.07 3.13 -4.38
C TYR A 450 -15.88 3.21 -5.67
N LEU A 451 -16.44 4.38 -6.01
CA LEU A 451 -17.16 4.56 -7.27
C LEU A 451 -16.25 4.32 -8.47
N ASN A 452 -15.01 4.81 -8.41
CA ASN A 452 -14.02 4.57 -9.46
C ASN A 452 -13.68 3.09 -9.56
N TYR A 453 -13.46 2.42 -8.43
CA TYR A 453 -13.29 0.98 -8.38
C TYR A 453 -14.43 0.23 -9.09
N LEU A 454 -15.69 0.59 -8.83
CA LEU A 454 -16.85 -0.01 -9.51
C LEU A 454 -16.87 0.30 -11.02
N ASN A 455 -16.50 1.52 -11.41
CA ASN A 455 -16.42 1.92 -12.81
C ASN A 455 -15.34 1.13 -13.56
N TYR A 456 -14.15 0.99 -12.96
CA TYR A 456 -13.06 0.17 -13.50
C TYR A 456 -13.48 -1.29 -13.63
N ALA A 457 -14.14 -1.84 -12.61
CA ALA A 457 -14.65 -3.21 -12.64
C ALA A 457 -15.65 -3.44 -13.76
N ASN A 458 -16.59 -2.51 -13.95
CA ASN A 458 -17.54 -2.60 -15.05
C ASN A 458 -16.87 -2.44 -16.42
N SER A 459 -15.86 -1.57 -16.54
CA SER A 459 -15.10 -1.40 -17.78
C SER A 459 -14.27 -2.63 -18.13
N TYR A 460 -13.65 -3.28 -17.13
CA TYR A 460 -12.72 -4.38 -17.35
C TYR A 460 -13.42 -5.75 -17.44
N TYR A 461 -14.39 -6.01 -16.56
CA TYR A 461 -15.10 -7.29 -16.45
C TYR A 461 -16.55 -7.26 -16.96
N GLY A 462 -17.12 -6.09 -17.29
CA GLY A 462 -18.49 -5.98 -17.81
C GLY A 462 -18.64 -6.55 -19.21
N SER A 463 -19.88 -6.63 -19.71
CA SER A 463 -20.26 -7.31 -20.98
C SER A 463 -19.52 -6.85 -22.27
N GLY A 464 -18.72 -5.79 -22.20
CA GLY A 464 -17.87 -5.31 -23.31
C GLY A 464 -16.40 -5.09 -22.95
N GLY A 465 -15.96 -5.53 -21.76
CA GLY A 465 -14.58 -5.44 -21.28
C GLY A 465 -13.71 -6.63 -21.70
N TYR A 466 -12.41 -6.58 -21.40
CA TYR A 466 -11.42 -7.62 -21.75
C TYR A 466 -11.84 -9.03 -21.28
N TYR A 467 -12.46 -9.09 -20.09
CA TYR A 467 -12.98 -10.32 -19.49
C TYR A 467 -14.50 -10.52 -19.65
N GLY A 468 -15.16 -9.66 -20.42
CA GLY A 468 -16.62 -9.54 -20.48
C GLY A 468 -17.38 -10.76 -21.01
N GLY A 469 -16.75 -11.63 -21.78
CA GLY A 469 -17.35 -12.92 -22.19
C GLY A 469 -17.24 -13.98 -21.10
N TYR A 470 -16.11 -14.01 -20.38
CA TYR A 470 -15.86 -15.00 -19.34
C TYR A 470 -16.60 -14.68 -18.04
N TYR A 471 -16.52 -13.42 -17.58
CA TYR A 471 -17.09 -12.95 -16.29
C TYR A 471 -18.30 -12.01 -16.50
N GLY A 472 -18.92 -12.08 -17.69
CA GLY A 472 -19.94 -11.16 -18.15
C GLY A 472 -21.09 -10.94 -17.17
N GLY A 473 -21.26 -9.69 -16.74
CA GLY A 473 -22.39 -9.28 -15.89
C GLY A 473 -22.22 -9.54 -14.39
N TYR A 474 -21.10 -10.14 -13.95
CA TYR A 474 -20.82 -10.38 -12.53
C TYR A 474 -20.86 -9.06 -11.73
N TYR A 475 -20.05 -8.07 -12.09
CA TYR A 475 -19.98 -6.81 -11.32
C TYR A 475 -21.21 -5.90 -11.53
N GLY A 476 -21.79 -5.88 -12.73
CA GLY A 476 -22.96 -5.04 -13.05
C GLY A 476 -24.26 -5.49 -12.34
N SER A 477 -24.43 -6.78 -12.04
CA SER A 477 -25.61 -7.32 -11.38
C SER A 477 -25.42 -7.63 -9.88
N TYR A 478 -24.19 -7.90 -9.43
CA TYR A 478 -23.90 -8.34 -8.06
C TYR A 478 -23.69 -7.16 -7.09
N TYR A 479 -23.04 -6.07 -7.52
CA TYR A 479 -22.74 -4.93 -6.65
C TYR A 479 -23.89 -3.92 -6.51
N GLY A 480 -24.89 -3.96 -7.40
CA GLY A 480 -26.09 -3.11 -7.32
C GLY A 480 -27.05 -3.45 -6.16
N GLY A 481 -26.81 -4.53 -5.41
CA GLY A 481 -27.71 -5.00 -4.35
C GLY A 481 -27.08 -5.58 -3.08
N TYR A 482 -25.76 -5.75 -2.99
CA TYR A 482 -25.12 -6.47 -1.87
C TYR A 482 -24.10 -5.67 -1.04
N TYR A 483 -23.73 -4.45 -1.42
CA TYR A 483 -22.71 -3.65 -0.74
C TYR A 483 -23.27 -2.51 0.14
N ASP A 484 -24.48 -2.67 0.69
CA ASP A 484 -25.03 -1.79 1.74
C ASP A 484 -24.50 -2.16 3.15
N SER A 485 -23.78 -3.27 3.30
CA SER A 485 -23.34 -3.77 4.62
C SER A 485 -21.82 -3.87 4.85
N MET A 486 -20.97 -3.63 3.84
CA MET A 486 -19.51 -3.61 4.02
C MET A 486 -18.93 -2.21 4.25
N TYR A 487 -19.76 -1.17 4.20
CA TYR A 487 -19.38 0.18 4.62
C TYR A 487 -19.90 0.48 6.02
N GLY A 488 -19.07 0.11 7.01
CA GLY A 488 -19.18 0.58 8.38
C GLY A 488 -19.76 -0.44 9.36
N SER A 489 -18.88 -1.15 10.07
CA SER A 489 -18.99 -1.36 11.51
C SER A 489 -17.74 -2.06 12.03
N GLY A 490 -17.30 -1.59 13.20
CA GLY A 490 -15.99 -1.89 13.76
C GLY A 490 -15.74 -3.36 14.05
N TYR A 491 -14.45 -3.69 14.00
CA TYR A 491 -13.92 -4.89 14.63
C TYR A 491 -14.16 -4.79 16.14
N ASP A 492 -15.07 -5.61 16.65
CA ASP A 492 -15.30 -5.76 18.08
C ASP A 492 -14.12 -6.51 18.69
N SER A 493 -13.40 -5.80 19.56
CA SER A 493 -12.31 -6.31 20.37
C SER A 493 -12.88 -7.10 21.54
N SER A 494 -12.58 -8.39 21.63
CA SER A 494 -12.75 -9.13 22.89
C SER A 494 -11.39 -9.47 23.52
N SER A 495 -11.15 -8.81 24.67
CA SER A 495 -10.33 -9.14 25.85
C SER A 495 -9.16 -10.15 25.70
N THR A 496 -7.96 -9.94 26.23
CA THR A 496 -7.62 -9.57 27.62
C THR A 496 -6.15 -9.15 27.63
N GLY A 497 -5.79 -8.21 28.51
CA GLY A 497 -4.48 -7.55 28.53
C GLY A 497 -3.25 -8.45 28.49
N THR A 498 -2.41 -8.20 27.49
CA THR A 498 -0.96 -8.27 27.55
C THR A 498 -0.45 -7.22 26.56
N THR A 499 0.52 -6.39 26.93
CA THR A 499 1.07 -5.38 26.02
C THR A 499 1.88 -6.11 24.94
N VAL A 500 1.22 -6.40 23.83
CA VAL A 500 1.83 -6.98 22.64
C VAL A 500 1.96 -5.86 21.61
N THR A 501 3.18 -5.53 21.20
CA THR A 501 3.38 -4.71 20.02
C THR A 501 3.18 -5.60 18.80
N THR A 502 1.99 -5.54 18.19
CA THR A 502 1.76 -6.17 16.88
C THR A 502 2.19 -5.17 15.80
N ILE A 503 3.16 -5.56 14.98
CA ILE A 503 3.57 -4.80 13.78
C ILE A 503 2.90 -5.44 12.56
N THR A 504 2.15 -4.65 11.82
CA THR A 504 1.49 -5.06 10.58
C THR A 504 2.13 -4.30 9.42
N THR A 505 2.59 -5.03 8.41
CA THR A 505 3.05 -4.47 7.14
C THR A 505 1.87 -3.88 6.37
N GLU A 506 2.05 -2.71 5.78
CA GLU A 506 1.08 -2.11 4.87
C GLU A 506 0.95 -2.92 3.56
N ILE A 507 -0.27 -2.99 3.04
CA ILE A 507 -0.60 -3.48 1.71
C ILE A 507 -1.18 -2.28 0.93
N PRO A 508 -0.51 -1.78 -0.12
CA PRO A 508 -1.02 -0.66 -0.89
C PRO A 508 -2.33 -0.98 -1.63
N SER A 509 -3.00 0.07 -2.10
CA SER A 509 -4.15 -0.04 -3.00
C SER A 509 -3.80 -0.83 -4.27
N PHE A 510 -4.72 -1.64 -4.78
CA PHE A 510 -4.57 -2.40 -6.04
C PHE A 510 -3.28 -3.23 -6.11
N THR A 511 -2.92 -3.86 -4.99
CA THR A 511 -1.73 -4.70 -4.90
C THR A 511 -2.13 -6.19 -4.90
N PRO A 512 -1.69 -6.97 -5.89
CA PRO A 512 -1.93 -8.41 -5.91
C PRO A 512 -1.14 -9.13 -4.81
N LEU A 513 -1.70 -10.24 -4.36
CA LEU A 513 -1.14 -11.02 -3.25
C LEU A 513 -0.93 -12.48 -3.67
N ILE A 514 0.15 -13.05 -3.15
CA ILE A 514 0.42 -14.49 -3.18
C ILE A 514 0.37 -15.01 -1.75
N PHE A 515 -0.27 -16.16 -1.57
CA PHE A 515 -0.26 -16.93 -0.34
C PHE A 515 0.30 -18.31 -0.61
N GLN A 516 1.33 -18.70 0.14
CA GLN A 516 1.81 -20.08 0.19
C GLN A 516 1.19 -20.71 1.45
N LEU A 517 0.48 -21.82 1.29
CA LEU A 517 -0.43 -22.39 2.28
C LEU A 517 -0.04 -23.83 2.60
N TYR A 518 -0.15 -24.18 3.87
CA TYR A 518 -0.18 -25.57 4.34
C TYR A 518 -1.42 -25.80 5.19
N ILE A 519 -2.24 -26.78 4.80
CA ILE A 519 -3.39 -27.24 5.57
C ILE A 519 -2.92 -28.40 6.44
N GLU A 520 -3.05 -28.30 7.76
CA GLU A 520 -2.69 -29.42 8.64
C GLU A 520 -3.54 -30.66 8.32
N PRO A 521 -3.04 -31.88 8.57
CA PRO A 521 -3.87 -33.08 8.56
C PRO A 521 -5.06 -32.98 9.52
N GLU A 522 -6.14 -33.70 9.24
CA GLU A 522 -7.28 -33.81 10.17
C GLU A 522 -6.84 -34.59 11.43
N ASP A 523 -7.29 -34.14 12.60
CA ASP A 523 -6.92 -34.70 13.92
C ASP A 523 -7.47 -36.13 14.15
#